data_AF-A0A6V7X087-F1
#
_entry.id   AF-A0A6V7X087-F1
#
_cell.length_a   1.000
_cell.length_b   1.000
_cell.length_c   1.000
_cell.angle_alpha   90.00
_cell.angle_beta   90.00
_cell.angle_gamma   90.00
#
_symmetry.space_group_name_H-M   'P 1'
#
loop_
_entity.id
_entity.type
_entity.pdbx_description
1 polymer ?
#
loop_
_entity_poly.entity_id
_entity_poly.type
_entity_poly.pdbx_seq_one_letter_code
_entity_poly.pdbx_strand_id
1 'polypeptide(L)'
;MEETGEIDENIAVKGDLELNLNTLKMVPCPYVDIITEFADVEIFLISFDSLLLELCAHRYHNWILGGQTIVISEQLKHFLCALEELNAKFKIVVFSDLSVLFNKNGYLSFLYSYLLRFLTSSKWNGDIEIFNSPLDKRWNVFLHQLTPSFILMSLENASPREIFGIEKLTIDEKDKKKKQITVYEDIDFASFFISTSFQLINEAIPVVLFNAFTINFTSVMSFRFSTVPINIANLNKKIAALWTKISEEKQLNKIEIQQQIQKQVCECKTAAQFWAYVVCKAMKDNDKKDYNFEYVCMSVILSASVCARLGTGRKYLEEEENNWRNDPALKKFQYLQLKGKHFWSNLYWILSASIFP
;
A
#
# COMPACT_ATOMS: atom_id res chain seq x y z
N MET A 1 -23.54 -2.02 40.42
CA MET A 1 -24.80 -1.82 39.70
C MET A 1 -24.79 -0.37 39.27
N GLU A 2 -24.10 -0.09 38.18
CA GLU A 2 -24.13 1.21 37.51
C GLU A 2 -25.13 1.08 36.36
N GLU A 3 -26.05 2.02 36.30
CA GLU A 3 -27.17 2.05 35.37
C GLU A 3 -26.64 2.04 33.93
N THR A 4 -27.04 1.00 33.18
CA THR A 4 -26.94 0.95 31.74
C THR A 4 -27.80 2.07 31.17
N GLY A 5 -27.18 3.19 30.82
CA GLY A 5 -27.83 4.23 30.04
C GLY A 5 -28.32 3.61 28.73
N GLU A 6 -29.63 3.61 28.54
CA GLU A 6 -30.25 3.30 27.25
C GLU A 6 -29.63 4.24 26.22
N ILE A 7 -28.82 3.69 25.31
CA ILE A 7 -28.35 4.40 24.13
C ILE A 7 -29.58 4.53 23.25
N ASP A 8 -30.10 5.75 23.16
CA ASP A 8 -31.27 6.09 22.35
C ASP A 8 -30.96 5.77 20.87
N GLU A 9 -31.38 4.58 20.39
CA GLU A 9 -31.05 4.05 19.06
C GLU A 9 -31.70 4.86 17.90
N ASN A 10 -32.48 5.89 18.22
CA ASN A 10 -33.28 6.67 17.26
C ASN A 10 -32.80 8.13 17.08
N ILE A 11 -31.51 8.42 17.21
CA ILE A 11 -30.98 9.75 16.91
C ILE A 11 -30.91 9.95 15.39
N ALA A 12 -32.01 10.39 14.77
CA ALA A 12 -31.97 10.88 13.39
C ALA A 12 -31.12 12.16 13.33
N VAL A 13 -29.88 12.05 12.85
CA VAL A 13 -28.99 13.21 12.68
C VAL A 13 -29.51 14.05 11.49
N LYS A 14 -30.11 15.20 11.80
CA LYS A 14 -30.73 16.11 10.81
C LYS A 14 -29.95 17.42 10.71
N GLY A 15 -29.60 17.85 9.50
CA GLY A 15 -28.98 19.16 9.22
C GLY A 15 -28.12 19.18 7.96
N ASP A 16 -27.67 20.37 7.53
CA ASP A 16 -26.64 20.49 6.49
C ASP A 16 -25.26 20.21 7.10
N LEU A 17 -25.01 18.93 7.37
CA LEU A 17 -23.80 18.48 8.05
C LEU A 17 -22.63 18.35 7.07
N GLU A 18 -21.44 18.62 7.58
CA GLU A 18 -20.19 18.45 6.85
C GLU A 18 -19.70 17.00 6.91
N LEU A 19 -19.01 16.55 5.86
CA LEU A 19 -18.35 15.24 5.80
C LEU A 19 -17.04 15.29 6.60
N ASN A 20 -17.13 15.23 7.93
CA ASN A 20 -15.97 15.26 8.81
C ASN A 20 -16.14 14.29 9.99
N LEU A 21 -15.04 14.08 10.73
CA LEU A 21 -15.00 13.17 11.86
C LEU A 21 -15.96 13.59 13.00
N ASN A 22 -16.20 14.89 13.17
CA ASN A 22 -17.07 15.40 14.24
C ASN A 22 -18.54 15.01 14.00
N THR A 23 -18.99 15.06 12.75
CA THR A 23 -20.31 14.56 12.36
C THR A 23 -20.41 13.06 12.58
N LEU A 24 -19.35 12.30 12.25
CA LEU A 24 -19.36 10.85 12.39
C LEU A 24 -19.38 10.41 13.87
N LYS A 25 -18.76 11.19 14.77
CA LYS A 25 -18.81 10.98 16.23
C LYS A 25 -20.22 11.12 16.83
N MET A 26 -21.18 11.70 16.09
CA MET A 26 -22.58 11.74 16.54
C MET A 26 -23.28 10.39 16.36
N VAL A 27 -22.72 9.49 15.54
CA VAL A 27 -23.26 8.14 15.33
C VAL A 27 -22.81 7.24 16.48
N PRO A 28 -23.72 6.49 17.12
CA PRO A 28 -23.36 5.53 18.17
C PRO A 28 -22.31 4.53 17.70
N CYS A 29 -21.23 4.40 18.46
CA CYS A 29 -20.10 3.52 18.17
C CYS A 29 -19.77 2.64 19.40
N PRO A 30 -20.65 1.70 19.79
CA PRO A 30 -20.38 0.82 20.92
C PRO A 30 -19.24 -0.16 20.63
N TYR A 31 -18.55 -0.57 21.69
CA TYR A 31 -17.57 -1.66 21.65
C TYR A 31 -18.29 -2.98 21.97
N VAL A 32 -18.43 -3.85 20.97
CA VAL A 32 -19.30 -5.04 21.05
C VAL A 32 -18.61 -6.28 20.52
N ASP A 33 -19.10 -7.44 20.95
CA ASP A 33 -18.72 -8.72 20.37
C ASP A 33 -19.47 -8.93 19.06
N ILE A 34 -18.71 -9.12 17.98
CA ILE A 34 -19.22 -9.36 16.63
C ILE A 34 -18.98 -10.81 16.18
N ILE A 35 -18.58 -11.71 17.07
CA ILE A 35 -18.32 -13.13 16.75
C ILE A 35 -19.48 -13.81 16.01
N THR A 36 -20.72 -13.47 16.33
CA THR A 36 -21.92 -14.04 15.70
C THR A 36 -21.98 -13.74 14.20
N GLU A 37 -21.46 -12.59 13.78
CA GLU A 37 -21.40 -12.16 12.38
C GLU A 37 -20.36 -12.92 11.57
N PHE A 38 -19.41 -13.59 12.24
CA PHE A 38 -18.44 -14.50 11.60
C PHE A 38 -18.90 -15.96 11.61
N ALA A 39 -19.75 -16.33 12.58
CA ALA A 39 -20.26 -17.69 12.74
C ALA A 39 -21.41 -18.01 11.78
N ASP A 40 -22.22 -17.01 11.44
CA ASP A 40 -23.26 -17.11 10.42
C ASP A 40 -22.68 -17.04 9.00
N VAL A 41 -23.43 -17.52 7.99
CA VAL A 41 -22.99 -17.64 6.58
C VAL A 41 -22.85 -16.28 5.88
N GLU A 42 -22.83 -15.19 6.63
CA GLU A 42 -22.83 -13.83 6.12
C GLU A 42 -21.43 -13.41 5.65
N ILE A 43 -21.41 -12.56 4.62
CA ILE A 43 -20.16 -12.07 4.03
C ILE A 43 -19.89 -10.67 4.60
N PHE A 44 -18.70 -10.42 5.12
CA PHE A 44 -18.27 -9.05 5.45
C PHE A 44 -17.22 -8.55 4.46
N LEU A 45 -17.04 -7.23 4.46
CA LEU A 45 -16.10 -6.56 3.57
C LEU A 45 -14.85 -6.11 4.35
N ILE A 46 -13.69 -6.16 3.72
CA ILE A 46 -12.43 -5.64 4.27
C ILE A 46 -11.93 -4.56 3.33
N SER A 47 -11.77 -3.32 3.82
CA SER A 47 -11.13 -2.26 3.05
C SER A 47 -9.61 -2.48 2.98
N PHE A 48 -9.10 -2.82 1.80
CA PHE A 48 -7.67 -3.00 1.58
C PHE A 48 -6.88 -1.71 1.82
N ASP A 49 -7.40 -0.58 1.33
CA ASP A 49 -6.73 0.72 1.41
C ASP A 49 -6.56 1.16 2.87
N SER A 50 -7.59 0.97 3.69
CA SER A 50 -7.51 1.23 5.13
C SER A 50 -6.62 0.24 5.86
N LEU A 51 -6.70 -1.06 5.53
CA LEU A 51 -5.86 -2.09 6.14
C LEU A 51 -4.37 -1.84 5.91
N LEU A 52 -4.00 -1.45 4.69
CA LEU A 52 -2.63 -1.08 4.36
C LEU A 52 -2.12 0.04 5.26
N LEU A 53 -2.92 1.08 5.48
CA LEU A 53 -2.53 2.21 6.33
C LEU A 53 -2.43 1.81 7.80
N GLU A 54 -3.33 0.96 8.28
CA GLU A 54 -3.28 0.43 9.65
C GLU A 54 -1.99 -0.37 9.90
N LEU A 55 -1.66 -1.28 8.97
CA LEU A 55 -0.40 -2.03 9.01
C LEU A 55 0.82 -1.10 8.96
N CYS A 56 0.70 0.04 8.25
CA CYS A 56 1.77 1.03 8.20
C CYS A 56 1.89 1.88 9.47
N ALA A 57 0.79 2.06 10.22
CA ALA A 57 0.71 2.98 11.35
C ALA A 57 1.44 2.48 12.62
N HIS A 58 1.79 1.19 12.70
CA HIS A 58 2.42 0.65 13.91
C HIS A 58 3.84 1.19 14.11
N ARG A 59 4.08 1.81 15.27
CA ARG A 59 5.35 2.42 15.71
C ARG A 59 6.58 1.50 15.67
N TYR A 60 6.37 0.18 15.65
CA TYR A 60 7.47 -0.79 15.61
C TYR A 60 8.05 -0.99 14.20
N HIS A 61 7.36 -0.50 13.16
CA HIS A 61 7.86 -0.55 11.79
C HIS A 61 8.77 0.65 11.52
N ASN A 62 10.05 0.36 11.31
CA ASN A 62 11.04 1.29 10.78
C ASN A 62 11.24 1.09 9.27
N TRP A 63 10.51 1.87 8.48
CA TRP A 63 10.40 1.76 7.02
C TRP A 63 11.70 1.97 6.24
N ILE A 64 12.76 2.38 6.92
CA ILE A 64 14.12 2.51 6.35
C ILE A 64 14.74 1.12 6.10
N LEU A 65 14.28 0.06 6.76
CA LEU A 65 14.83 -1.29 6.68
C LEU A 65 14.00 -2.19 5.74
N GLY A 66 14.60 -2.63 4.62
CA GLY A 66 13.92 -3.40 3.57
C GLY A 66 13.34 -4.77 3.96
N GLY A 67 13.63 -5.29 5.15
CA GLY A 67 13.05 -6.55 5.66
C GLY A 67 11.57 -6.45 6.07
N GLN A 68 11.01 -5.25 6.16
CA GLN A 68 9.66 -5.05 6.70
C GLN A 68 8.53 -5.36 5.72
N THR A 69 8.77 -5.35 4.42
CA THR A 69 7.76 -5.79 3.44
C THR A 69 7.35 -7.24 3.65
N ILE A 70 8.32 -8.10 3.99
CA ILE A 70 8.08 -9.51 4.33
C ILE A 70 7.21 -9.58 5.59
N VAL A 71 7.54 -8.80 6.62
CA VAL A 71 6.77 -8.74 7.87
C VAL A 71 5.32 -8.35 7.61
N ILE A 72 5.06 -7.36 6.76
CA ILE A 72 3.70 -6.89 6.44
C ILE A 72 2.94 -7.96 5.66
N SER A 73 3.58 -8.61 4.69
CA SER A 73 2.92 -9.70 3.94
C SER A 73 2.56 -10.87 4.85
N GLU A 74 3.40 -11.23 5.82
CA GLU A 74 3.11 -12.28 6.80
C GLU A 74 2.05 -11.83 7.83
N GLN A 75 2.06 -10.57 8.27
CA GLN A 75 0.99 -10.02 9.14
C GLN A 75 -0.37 -10.05 8.43
N LEU A 76 -0.43 -9.59 7.18
CA LEU A 76 -1.64 -9.63 6.36
C LEU A 76 -2.13 -11.07 6.18
N LYS A 77 -1.22 -11.99 5.87
CA LYS A 77 -1.54 -13.41 5.71
C LYS A 77 -2.04 -14.03 7.02
N HIS A 78 -1.38 -13.77 8.15
CA HIS A 78 -1.83 -14.24 9.46
C HIS A 78 -3.21 -13.70 9.81
N PHE A 79 -3.47 -12.42 9.53
CA PHE A 79 -4.77 -11.80 9.72
C PHE A 79 -5.85 -12.52 8.90
N LEU A 80 -5.64 -12.72 7.59
CA LEU A 80 -6.62 -13.38 6.73
C LEU A 80 -6.80 -14.87 7.08
N CYS A 81 -5.72 -15.59 7.42
CA CYS A 81 -5.82 -16.98 7.88
C CYS A 81 -6.59 -17.09 9.19
N ALA A 82 -6.36 -16.18 10.16
CA ALA A 82 -7.10 -16.18 11.42
C ALA A 82 -8.60 -15.99 11.20
N LEU A 83 -9.00 -15.19 10.22
CA LEU A 83 -10.41 -15.07 9.82
C LEU A 83 -10.93 -16.39 9.25
N GLU A 84 -10.21 -17.03 8.32
CA GLU A 84 -10.63 -18.33 7.77
C GLU A 84 -10.75 -19.42 8.83
N GLU A 85 -9.87 -19.42 9.85
CA GLU A 85 -9.94 -20.35 10.99
C GLU A 85 -11.22 -20.16 11.82
N LEU A 86 -11.77 -18.94 11.83
CA LEU A 86 -13.09 -18.62 12.41
C LEU A 86 -14.25 -18.95 11.47
N ASN A 87 -14.01 -19.61 10.32
CA ASN A 87 -14.98 -19.85 9.24
C ASN A 87 -15.58 -18.57 8.62
N ALA A 88 -14.88 -17.45 8.78
CA ALA A 88 -15.27 -16.15 8.23
C ALA A 88 -15.37 -16.19 6.70
N LYS A 89 -16.43 -15.61 6.13
CA LYS A 89 -16.52 -15.33 4.69
C LYS A 89 -16.35 -13.85 4.44
N PHE A 90 -15.39 -13.47 3.60
CA PHE A 90 -15.11 -12.08 3.34
C PHE A 90 -14.79 -11.76 1.88
N LYS A 91 -14.95 -10.48 1.52
CA LYS A 91 -14.42 -9.90 0.28
C LYS A 91 -13.52 -8.71 0.60
N ILE A 92 -12.43 -8.60 -0.14
CA ILE A 92 -11.44 -7.53 -0.02
C ILE A 92 -11.76 -6.47 -1.07
N VAL A 93 -12.12 -5.27 -0.61
CA VAL A 93 -12.52 -4.15 -1.47
C VAL A 93 -11.34 -3.20 -1.66
N VAL A 94 -11.06 -2.85 -2.91
CA VAL A 94 -10.00 -1.91 -3.30
C VAL A 94 -10.60 -0.74 -4.09
N PHE A 95 -10.30 0.50 -3.68
CA PHE A 95 -10.69 1.71 -4.41
C PHE A 95 -9.54 2.24 -5.26
N SER A 96 -9.59 2.00 -6.57
CA SER A 96 -8.50 2.32 -7.49
C SER A 96 -8.23 3.81 -7.67
N ASP A 97 -9.17 4.69 -7.31
CA ASP A 97 -8.92 6.14 -7.30
C ASP A 97 -7.94 6.54 -6.18
N LEU A 98 -7.97 5.86 -5.03
CA LEU A 98 -7.04 6.15 -3.91
C LEU A 98 -5.57 5.87 -4.25
N SER A 99 -5.30 5.07 -5.27
CA SER A 99 -3.94 4.83 -5.80
C SER A 99 -3.18 6.14 -6.10
N VAL A 100 -3.87 7.22 -6.46
CA VAL A 100 -3.25 8.53 -6.73
C VAL A 100 -2.63 9.12 -5.46
N LEU A 101 -3.30 8.96 -4.32
CA LEU A 101 -2.79 9.40 -3.02
C LEU A 101 -1.59 8.55 -2.59
N PHE A 102 -1.67 7.23 -2.76
CA PHE A 102 -0.53 6.34 -2.49
C PHE A 102 0.67 6.68 -3.38
N ASN A 103 0.46 7.12 -4.63
CA ASN A 103 1.52 7.52 -5.54
C ASN A 103 2.20 8.86 -5.18
N LYS A 104 1.62 9.67 -4.28
CA LYS A 104 2.28 10.90 -3.79
C LYS A 104 3.55 10.59 -2.99
N ASN A 105 3.69 9.37 -2.47
CA ASN A 105 4.89 8.91 -1.78
C ASN A 105 5.41 7.61 -2.41
N GLY A 106 6.70 7.57 -2.78
CA GLY A 106 7.30 6.41 -3.45
C GLY A 106 7.26 5.11 -2.63
N TYR A 107 7.37 5.19 -1.31
CA TYR A 107 7.28 4.02 -0.42
C TYR A 107 5.85 3.50 -0.33
N LEU A 108 4.87 4.39 -0.14
CA LEU A 108 3.45 4.01 -0.13
C LEU A 108 3.03 3.41 -1.48
N SER A 109 3.46 4.00 -2.59
CA SER A 109 3.23 3.46 -3.93
C SER A 109 3.78 2.05 -4.10
N PHE A 110 5.00 1.82 -3.62
CA PHE A 110 5.63 0.50 -3.64
C PHE A 110 4.88 -0.50 -2.76
N LEU A 111 4.55 -0.14 -1.50
CA LEU A 111 3.84 -1.01 -0.56
C LEU A 111 2.44 -1.37 -1.07
N TYR A 112 1.69 -0.39 -1.56
CA TYR A 112 0.39 -0.59 -2.19
C TYR A 112 0.48 -1.60 -3.34
N SER A 113 1.41 -1.37 -4.27
CA SER A 113 1.61 -2.24 -5.43
C SER A 113 2.08 -3.65 -5.03
N TYR A 114 2.96 -3.74 -4.04
CA TYR A 114 3.50 -4.98 -3.52
C TYR A 114 2.43 -5.84 -2.84
N LEU A 115 1.66 -5.28 -1.89
CA LEU A 115 0.63 -6.02 -1.18
C LEU A 115 -0.54 -6.39 -2.08
N LEU A 116 -0.94 -5.51 -2.99
CA LEU A 116 -1.96 -5.85 -3.97
C LEU A 116 -1.49 -7.00 -4.85
N ARG A 117 -0.22 -6.98 -5.30
CA ARG A 117 0.36 -8.10 -6.05
C ARG A 117 0.42 -9.38 -5.23
N PHE A 118 0.84 -9.30 -3.96
CA PHE A 118 0.84 -10.42 -3.04
C PHE A 118 -0.55 -11.07 -2.94
N LEU A 119 -1.60 -10.28 -2.69
CA LEU A 119 -2.97 -10.78 -2.62
C LEU A 119 -3.43 -11.42 -3.93
N THR A 120 -3.19 -10.78 -5.08
CA THR A 120 -3.56 -11.37 -6.38
C THR A 120 -2.78 -12.64 -6.74
N SER A 121 -1.58 -12.83 -6.19
CA SER A 121 -0.80 -14.07 -6.33
C SER A 121 -1.15 -15.14 -5.30
N SER A 122 -1.94 -14.80 -4.29
CA SER A 122 -2.33 -15.68 -3.20
C SER A 122 -3.64 -16.43 -3.48
N LYS A 123 -4.04 -17.30 -2.56
CA LYS A 123 -5.33 -18.02 -2.62
C LYS A 123 -6.56 -17.08 -2.55
N TRP A 124 -6.41 -15.88 -2.00
CA TRP A 124 -7.49 -14.89 -1.84
C TRP A 124 -7.78 -14.08 -3.10
N ASN A 125 -7.14 -14.37 -4.24
CA ASN A 125 -7.36 -13.63 -5.49
C ASN A 125 -8.83 -13.60 -5.94
N GLY A 126 -9.60 -14.67 -5.67
CA GLY A 126 -11.03 -14.73 -5.96
C GLY A 126 -11.92 -13.89 -5.03
N ASP A 127 -11.34 -13.31 -3.98
CA ASP A 127 -12.04 -12.51 -2.98
C ASP A 127 -11.79 -11.01 -3.13
N ILE A 128 -10.95 -10.60 -4.08
CA ILE A 128 -10.61 -9.21 -4.34
C ILE A 128 -11.60 -8.60 -5.33
N GLU A 129 -12.21 -7.49 -4.93
CA GLU A 129 -13.14 -6.71 -5.75
C GLU A 129 -12.62 -5.27 -5.91
N ILE A 130 -12.45 -4.83 -7.15
CA ILE A 130 -11.85 -3.54 -7.48
C ILE A 130 -12.93 -2.59 -8.03
N PHE A 131 -13.10 -1.48 -7.32
CA PHE A 131 -13.99 -0.37 -7.70
C PHE A 131 -13.18 0.90 -7.95
N ASN A 132 -13.74 1.84 -8.69
CA ASN A 132 -13.08 3.14 -8.86
C ASN A 132 -13.23 3.98 -7.59
N SER A 133 -14.46 4.13 -7.15
CA SER A 133 -14.85 4.88 -5.97
C SER A 133 -16.16 4.29 -5.40
N PRO A 134 -16.56 4.71 -4.19
CA PRO A 134 -17.87 4.38 -3.63
C PRO A 134 -19.06 4.84 -4.51
N LEU A 135 -18.83 5.72 -5.50
CA LEU A 135 -19.84 6.17 -6.46
C LEU A 135 -19.88 5.33 -7.76
N ASP A 136 -19.08 4.26 -7.85
CA ASP A 136 -19.14 3.33 -8.99
C ASP A 136 -20.55 2.74 -9.08
N LYS A 137 -21.15 2.71 -10.27
CA LYS A 137 -22.49 2.15 -10.49
C LYS A 137 -22.56 0.68 -10.06
N ARG A 138 -21.44 -0.04 -10.13
CA ARG A 138 -21.35 -1.44 -9.70
C ARG A 138 -21.32 -1.59 -8.18
N TRP A 139 -20.89 -0.55 -7.45
CA TRP A 139 -20.74 -0.61 -6.00
C TRP A 139 -22.08 -0.85 -5.29
N ASN A 140 -23.10 -0.04 -5.59
CA ASN A 140 -24.41 -0.23 -4.97
C ASN A 140 -25.05 -1.56 -5.34
N VAL A 141 -24.89 -2.02 -6.59
CA VAL A 141 -25.37 -3.34 -7.02
C VAL A 141 -24.67 -4.44 -6.24
N PHE A 142 -23.36 -4.34 -6.06
CA PHE A 142 -22.56 -5.28 -5.30
C PHE A 142 -22.98 -5.34 -3.82
N LEU A 143 -23.18 -4.19 -3.19
CA LEU A 143 -23.66 -4.10 -1.80
C LEU A 143 -25.04 -4.74 -1.63
N HIS A 144 -25.97 -4.50 -2.57
CA HIS A 144 -27.29 -5.13 -2.52
C HIS A 144 -27.29 -6.63 -2.84
N GLN A 145 -26.32 -7.12 -3.62
CA GLN A 145 -26.22 -8.55 -3.95
C GLN A 145 -25.60 -9.36 -2.82
N LEU A 146 -24.57 -8.82 -2.15
CA LEU A 146 -23.91 -9.51 -1.05
C LEU A 146 -24.60 -9.28 0.30
N THR A 147 -25.30 -8.15 0.46
CA THR A 147 -25.91 -7.70 1.72
C THR A 147 -24.94 -7.88 2.89
N PRO A 148 -23.80 -7.18 2.90
CA PRO A 148 -22.74 -7.48 3.83
C PRO A 148 -23.12 -7.10 5.27
N SER A 149 -22.70 -7.92 6.24
CA SER A 149 -23.00 -7.67 7.67
C SER A 149 -22.32 -6.40 8.17
N PHE A 150 -21.09 -6.15 7.72
CA PHE A 150 -20.33 -4.93 7.98
C PHE A 150 -19.17 -4.76 6.99
N ILE A 151 -18.56 -3.58 7.01
CA ILE A 151 -17.22 -3.37 6.45
C ILE A 151 -16.20 -3.10 7.56
N LEU A 152 -15.01 -3.67 7.44
CA LEU A 152 -13.88 -3.41 8.31
C LEU A 152 -12.97 -2.34 7.67
N MET A 153 -12.81 -1.20 8.34
CA MET A 153 -12.01 -0.07 7.84
C MET A 153 -11.42 0.81 8.95
N SER A 154 -10.53 1.73 8.59
CA SER A 154 -9.92 2.71 9.51
C SER A 154 -10.37 4.10 9.08
N LEU A 155 -10.61 4.99 10.04
CA LEU A 155 -11.10 6.36 9.81
C LEU A 155 -9.99 7.41 9.92
N GLU A 156 -8.85 7.04 10.49
CA GLU A 156 -7.76 7.96 10.75
C GLU A 156 -6.70 7.87 9.65
N ASN A 157 -5.94 8.96 9.49
CA ASN A 157 -4.72 8.92 8.72
C ASN A 157 -3.65 8.19 9.53
N ALA A 158 -2.93 7.26 8.92
CA ALA A 158 -1.67 6.78 9.49
C ALA A 158 -0.78 8.03 9.69
N SER A 159 -0.39 8.33 10.93
CA SER A 159 0.24 9.60 11.29
C SER A 159 1.43 9.92 10.37
N PRO A 160 1.37 10.97 9.52
CA PRO A 160 2.39 11.19 8.50
C PRO A 160 3.74 11.68 9.07
N ARG A 161 3.75 12.15 10.34
CA ARG A 161 4.96 12.67 11.02
C ARG A 161 6.08 11.64 11.19
N GLU A 162 5.76 10.36 11.37
CA GLU A 162 6.76 9.33 11.68
C GLU A 162 7.10 8.42 10.49
N ILE A 163 6.27 8.41 9.45
CA ILE A 163 6.30 7.34 8.46
C ILE A 163 6.77 7.85 7.07
N PHE A 164 6.21 8.94 6.55
CA PHE A 164 6.30 9.23 5.11
C PHE A 164 6.25 10.73 4.74
N GLY A 165 6.67 11.59 5.65
CA GLY A 165 6.69 13.02 5.41
C GLY A 165 7.36 13.39 4.07
N ILE A 166 6.72 14.26 3.30
CA ILE A 166 7.28 14.78 2.04
C ILE A 166 8.40 15.76 2.38
N GLU A 167 9.64 15.53 1.92
CA GLU A 167 10.71 16.50 2.07
C GLU A 167 10.55 17.62 1.02
N LYS A 168 10.00 18.78 1.41
CA LYS A 168 10.11 19.99 0.58
C LYS A 168 11.41 20.72 0.88
N LEU A 169 12.23 20.91 -0.15
CA LEU A 169 13.42 21.76 -0.12
C LEU A 169 13.02 23.21 -0.40
N THR A 170 12.79 24.01 0.64
CA THR A 170 12.64 25.45 0.48
C THR A 170 14.01 26.13 0.59
N ILE A 171 14.36 26.97 -0.39
CA ILE A 171 15.56 27.80 -0.34
C ILE A 171 15.16 29.12 0.31
N ASP A 172 15.71 29.41 1.49
CA ASP A 172 15.59 30.75 2.09
C ASP A 172 16.31 31.77 1.20
N GLU A 173 15.57 32.72 0.62
CA GLU A 173 16.12 33.77 -0.25
C GLU A 173 17.03 34.77 0.49
N LYS A 174 17.04 34.76 1.83
CA LYS A 174 17.76 35.76 2.65
C LYS A 174 19.13 35.31 3.14
N ASP A 175 19.39 34.01 3.22
CA ASP A 175 20.70 33.47 3.60
C ASP A 175 21.16 32.50 2.51
N LYS A 176 22.30 32.78 1.85
CA LYS A 176 22.97 31.86 0.92
C LYS A 176 23.48 30.57 1.58
N LYS A 177 22.92 30.16 2.72
CA LYS A 177 23.08 28.85 3.33
C LYS A 177 21.77 28.10 3.12
N LYS A 178 21.83 27.06 2.28
CA LYS A 178 20.75 26.08 2.12
C LYS A 178 20.44 25.48 3.50
N LYS A 179 19.46 26.03 4.22
CA LYS A 179 18.83 25.34 5.34
C LYS A 179 17.75 24.47 4.75
N GLN A 180 17.97 23.17 4.76
CA GLN A 180 16.92 22.18 4.57
C GLN A 180 15.91 22.37 5.70
N ILE A 181 14.81 23.07 5.42
CA ILE A 181 13.66 23.10 6.32
C ILE A 181 12.69 22.06 5.77
N THR A 182 12.66 20.89 6.39
CA THR A 182 11.78 19.79 6.02
C THR A 182 10.33 20.15 6.37
N VAL A 183 9.53 20.54 5.38
CA VAL A 183 8.08 20.77 5.57
C VAL A 183 7.33 19.51 5.15
N TYR A 184 6.83 18.77 6.13
CA TYR A 184 6.01 17.57 5.91
C TYR A 184 4.58 17.97 5.50
N GLU A 185 4.17 17.62 4.28
CA GLU A 185 2.77 17.69 3.86
C GLU A 185 2.06 16.37 4.13
N ASP A 186 1.02 16.42 4.95
CA ASP A 186 0.20 15.27 5.33
C ASP A 186 -0.71 14.87 4.14
N ILE A 187 -0.70 13.59 3.77
CA ILE A 187 -1.63 13.05 2.76
C ILE A 187 -2.94 12.73 3.46
N ASP A 188 -4.04 13.34 3.00
CA ASP A 188 -5.36 13.16 3.60
C ASP A 188 -6.11 11.95 3.00
N PHE A 189 -6.06 10.81 3.69
CA PHE A 189 -6.88 9.62 3.42
C PHE A 189 -8.18 9.60 4.24
N ALA A 190 -8.15 10.19 5.44
CA ALA A 190 -9.25 10.19 6.41
C ALA A 190 -10.54 10.73 5.80
N SER A 191 -10.48 11.84 5.06
CA SER A 191 -11.67 12.40 4.41
C SER A 191 -12.33 11.43 3.43
N PHE A 192 -11.55 10.56 2.76
CA PHE A 192 -12.08 9.53 1.84
C PHE A 192 -12.73 8.37 2.60
N PHE A 193 -12.09 7.90 3.67
CA PHE A 193 -12.66 6.84 4.52
C PHE A 193 -13.93 7.30 5.25
N ILE A 194 -13.94 8.53 5.75
CA ILE A 194 -15.12 9.15 6.36
C ILE A 194 -16.24 9.26 5.31
N SER A 195 -15.94 9.72 4.09
CA SER A 195 -16.94 9.81 3.03
C SER A 195 -17.56 8.45 2.67
N THR A 196 -16.73 7.40 2.65
CA THR A 196 -17.17 6.02 2.38
C THR A 196 -18.04 5.49 3.52
N SER A 197 -17.66 5.79 4.77
CA SER A 197 -18.41 5.40 5.97
C SER A 197 -19.80 6.02 5.98
N PHE A 198 -19.93 7.31 5.65
CA PHE A 198 -21.25 7.95 5.55
C PHE A 198 -22.15 7.30 4.51
N GLN A 199 -21.60 6.91 3.35
CA GLN A 199 -22.38 6.21 2.33
C GLN A 199 -22.87 4.85 2.83
N LEU A 200 -22.00 4.09 3.48
CA LEU A 200 -22.34 2.77 4.02
C LEU A 200 -23.40 2.83 5.11
N ILE A 201 -23.26 3.77 6.05
CA ILE A 201 -24.25 3.99 7.11
C ILE A 201 -25.60 4.38 6.48
N ASN A 202 -25.60 5.18 5.42
CA ASN A 202 -26.82 5.55 4.68
C ASN A 202 -27.45 4.34 3.94
N GLU A 203 -26.65 3.39 3.48
CA GLU A 203 -27.11 2.11 2.90
C GLU A 203 -27.44 1.05 3.97
N ALA A 204 -27.51 1.45 5.25
CA ALA A 204 -27.75 0.56 6.39
C ALA A 204 -26.73 -0.58 6.53
N ILE A 205 -25.47 -0.31 6.17
CA ILE A 205 -24.34 -1.23 6.37
C ILE A 205 -23.47 -0.69 7.51
N PRO A 206 -23.31 -1.45 8.61
CA PRO A 206 -22.43 -1.10 9.72
C PRO A 206 -20.96 -0.96 9.31
N VAL A 207 -20.25 -0.06 9.99
CA VAL A 207 -18.81 0.14 9.82
C VAL A 207 -18.10 -0.30 11.09
N VAL A 208 -17.20 -1.27 10.98
CA VAL A 208 -16.36 -1.78 12.07
C VAL A 208 -14.96 -1.22 11.91
N LEU A 209 -14.36 -0.78 13.02
CA LEU A 209 -13.03 -0.21 13.01
C LEU A 209 -11.94 -1.27 13.11
N PHE A 210 -10.84 -1.06 12.37
CA PHE A 210 -9.60 -1.82 12.60
C PHE A 210 -9.00 -1.50 13.98
N ASN A 211 -9.10 -0.25 14.43
CA ASN A 211 -8.59 0.15 15.72
C ASN A 211 -9.36 -0.56 16.84
N ALA A 212 -8.62 -1.18 17.76
CA ALA A 212 -9.15 -2.03 18.84
C ALA A 212 -9.91 -3.29 18.38
N PHE A 213 -9.73 -3.72 17.13
CA PHE A 213 -10.20 -5.03 16.67
C PHE A 213 -9.37 -6.13 17.34
N THR A 214 -10.02 -6.92 18.19
CA THR A 214 -9.35 -7.98 18.96
C THR A 214 -10.04 -9.31 18.76
N ILE A 215 -9.28 -10.30 18.29
CA ILE A 215 -9.73 -11.69 18.17
C ILE A 215 -9.23 -12.45 19.40
N ASN A 216 -10.15 -12.95 20.21
CA ASN A 216 -9.90 -13.91 21.28
C ASN A 216 -10.47 -15.28 20.90
N PHE A 217 -10.14 -16.32 21.68
CA PHE A 217 -10.64 -17.68 21.45
C PHE A 217 -12.18 -17.80 21.39
N THR A 218 -12.90 -16.92 22.08
CA THR A 218 -14.36 -17.01 22.24
C THR A 218 -15.12 -15.76 21.83
N SER A 219 -14.44 -14.70 21.40
CA SER A 219 -15.05 -13.40 21.11
C SER A 219 -14.24 -12.63 20.07
N VAL A 220 -14.91 -11.86 19.22
CA VAL A 220 -14.27 -10.89 18.33
C VAL A 220 -14.81 -9.51 18.71
N MET A 221 -14.02 -8.72 19.42
CA MET A 221 -14.47 -7.43 19.93
C MET A 221 -13.98 -6.29 19.02
N SER A 222 -14.87 -5.35 18.69
CA SER A 222 -14.50 -4.13 17.98
C SER A 222 -15.50 -2.98 18.19
N PHE A 223 -15.08 -1.77 17.83
CA PHE A 223 -15.94 -0.60 17.73
C PHE A 223 -16.77 -0.68 16.45
N ARG A 224 -18.09 -0.61 16.60
CA ARG A 224 -19.05 -0.72 15.50
C ARG A 224 -19.91 0.52 15.41
N PHE A 225 -19.89 1.23 14.30
CA PHE A 225 -20.87 2.28 14.01
C PHE A 225 -22.23 1.66 13.71
N SER A 226 -23.23 2.11 14.47
CA SER A 226 -24.63 1.70 14.29
C SER A 226 -25.21 2.33 13.04
N THR A 227 -26.10 1.62 12.36
CA THR A 227 -26.79 2.11 11.17
C THR A 227 -27.89 3.07 11.59
N VAL A 228 -27.68 4.35 11.35
CA VAL A 228 -28.62 5.41 11.70
C VAL A 228 -29.03 6.13 10.41
N PRO A 229 -30.30 6.52 10.22
CA PRO A 229 -30.69 7.33 9.08
C PRO A 229 -30.06 8.72 9.19
N ILE A 230 -29.02 8.99 8.39
CA ILE A 230 -28.33 10.28 8.34
C ILE A 230 -28.86 11.07 7.15
N ASN A 231 -29.53 12.21 7.42
CA ASN A 231 -30.01 13.08 6.36
C ASN A 231 -29.00 14.19 6.05
N ILE A 232 -27.96 13.86 5.28
CA ILE A 232 -27.01 14.84 4.73
C ILE A 232 -27.55 15.33 3.38
N ALA A 233 -27.87 16.62 3.31
CA ALA A 233 -28.29 17.25 2.06
C ALA A 233 -27.22 17.07 0.97
N ASN A 234 -27.62 16.52 -0.18
CA ASN A 234 -26.75 16.27 -1.33
C ASN A 234 -25.51 15.40 -1.03
N LEU A 235 -25.62 14.39 -0.16
CA LEU A 235 -24.52 13.47 0.19
C LEU A 235 -23.72 12.99 -1.03
N ASN A 236 -24.39 12.42 -2.04
CA ASN A 236 -23.74 11.91 -3.25
C ASN A 236 -22.98 13.01 -4.02
N LYS A 237 -23.44 14.28 -3.99
CA LYS A 237 -22.71 15.38 -4.63
C LYS A 237 -21.49 15.79 -3.82
N LYS A 238 -21.58 15.81 -2.49
CA LYS A 238 -20.43 16.10 -1.60
C LYS A 238 -19.36 15.02 -1.74
N ILE A 239 -19.74 13.75 -1.77
CA ILE A 239 -18.84 12.63 -2.08
C ILE A 239 -18.26 12.79 -3.49
N ALA A 240 -19.09 13.08 -4.50
CA ALA A 240 -18.61 13.25 -5.86
C ALA A 240 -17.56 14.35 -5.95
N ALA A 241 -17.79 15.52 -5.34
CA ALA A 241 -16.85 16.63 -5.34
C ALA A 241 -15.51 16.31 -4.67
N LEU A 242 -15.50 15.38 -3.71
CA LEU A 242 -14.29 14.94 -3.02
C LEU A 242 -13.50 13.93 -3.87
N TRP A 243 -14.20 12.96 -4.46
CA TRP A 243 -13.58 11.92 -5.29
C TRP A 243 -13.20 12.42 -6.70
N THR A 244 -13.91 13.39 -7.28
CA THR A 244 -13.56 13.96 -8.60
C THR A 244 -12.26 14.73 -8.59
N LYS A 245 -11.90 15.38 -7.48
CA LYS A 245 -10.58 16.03 -7.30
C LYS A 245 -9.44 15.03 -7.52
N ILE A 246 -9.57 13.82 -7.00
CA ILE A 246 -8.61 12.74 -7.25
C ILE A 246 -8.64 12.29 -8.71
N SER A 247 -9.84 12.13 -9.31
CA SER A 247 -9.95 11.71 -10.71
C SER A 247 -9.32 12.71 -11.68
N GLU A 248 -9.37 14.01 -11.38
CA GLU A 248 -8.69 15.08 -12.13
C GLU A 248 -7.17 14.99 -11.96
N GLU A 249 -6.66 14.80 -10.74
CA GLU A 249 -5.24 14.51 -10.48
C GLU A 249 -4.77 13.20 -11.16
N LYS A 250 -5.65 12.19 -11.26
CA LYS A 250 -5.40 10.92 -11.96
C LYS A 250 -5.17 11.16 -13.45
N GLN A 251 -5.94 12.05 -14.10
CA GLN A 251 -5.78 12.36 -15.52
C GLN A 251 -4.48 13.13 -15.80
N LEU A 252 -4.10 14.05 -14.91
CA LEU A 252 -2.84 14.81 -15.04
C LEU A 252 -1.61 13.88 -14.95
N ASN A 253 -1.64 12.89 -14.06
CA ASN A 253 -0.52 11.95 -13.83
C ASN A 253 -0.50 10.74 -14.81
N LYS A 254 -1.63 10.33 -15.39
CA LYS A 254 -1.70 9.16 -16.28
C LYS A 254 -1.15 9.38 -17.68
N ILE A 255 -1.21 10.61 -18.19
CA ILE A 255 -1.10 10.85 -19.64
C ILE A 255 0.35 10.85 -20.13
N GLU A 256 1.33 11.24 -19.31
CA GLU A 256 2.71 11.39 -19.81
C GLU A 256 3.69 10.31 -19.32
N ILE A 257 3.56 9.79 -18.09
CA ILE A 257 4.61 8.95 -17.49
C ILE A 257 4.26 7.45 -17.51
N GLN A 258 3.01 7.07 -17.23
CA GLN A 258 2.62 5.65 -17.09
C GLN A 258 2.50 4.90 -18.42
N GLN A 259 2.06 5.55 -19.50
CA GLN A 259 1.89 4.87 -20.80
C GLN A 259 3.23 4.48 -21.45
N GLN A 260 4.29 5.28 -21.24
CA GLN A 260 5.63 4.94 -21.69
C GLN A 260 6.27 3.84 -20.84
N ILE A 261 6.15 3.92 -19.51
CA ILE A 261 6.73 2.93 -18.60
C ILE A 261 6.01 1.58 -18.71
N GLN A 262 4.67 1.54 -18.75
CA GLN A 262 3.94 0.26 -18.86
C GLN A 262 4.21 -0.47 -20.17
N LYS A 263 4.30 0.24 -21.30
CA LYS A 263 4.65 -0.41 -22.58
C LYS A 263 6.04 -1.06 -22.52
N GLN A 264 7.02 -0.36 -21.97
CA GLN A 264 8.42 -0.84 -21.92
C GLN A 264 8.67 -1.89 -20.82
N VAL A 265 7.93 -1.83 -19.71
CA VAL A 265 7.98 -2.86 -18.66
C VAL A 265 7.33 -4.16 -19.13
N CYS A 266 6.25 -4.10 -19.91
CA CYS A 266 5.63 -5.29 -20.52
C CYS A 266 6.53 -5.97 -21.56
N GLU A 267 7.50 -5.26 -22.15
CA GLU A 267 8.48 -5.83 -23.09
C GLU A 267 9.63 -6.57 -22.38
N CYS A 268 9.79 -6.37 -21.06
CA CYS A 268 10.84 -7.04 -20.28
C CYS A 268 10.48 -8.51 -20.00
N LYS A 269 11.27 -9.44 -20.55
CA LYS A 269 11.06 -10.90 -20.39
C LYS A 269 11.69 -11.46 -19.12
N THR A 270 12.62 -10.73 -18.51
CA THR A 270 13.39 -11.18 -17.34
C THR A 270 13.54 -10.06 -16.31
N ALA A 271 13.66 -10.42 -15.02
CA ALA A 271 13.88 -9.45 -13.95
C ALA A 271 15.15 -8.62 -14.16
N ALA A 272 16.19 -9.20 -14.77
CA ALA A 272 17.41 -8.49 -15.12
C ALA A 272 17.19 -7.37 -16.14
N GLN A 273 16.34 -7.60 -17.16
CA GLN A 273 15.99 -6.57 -18.15
C GLN A 273 15.20 -5.42 -17.51
N PHE A 274 14.28 -5.75 -16.60
CA PHE A 274 13.54 -4.74 -15.85
C PHE A 274 14.48 -3.87 -14.99
N TRP A 275 15.35 -4.50 -14.19
CA TRP A 275 16.29 -3.76 -13.35
C TRP A 275 17.30 -2.95 -14.15
N ALA A 276 17.76 -3.45 -15.31
CA ALA A 276 18.62 -2.69 -16.21
C ALA A 276 17.92 -1.43 -16.73
N TYR A 277 16.65 -1.53 -17.12
CA TYR A 277 15.87 -0.37 -17.54
C TYR A 277 15.71 0.68 -16.44
N VAL A 278 15.33 0.24 -15.23
CA VAL A 278 15.17 1.12 -14.06
C VAL A 278 16.48 1.84 -13.73
N VAL A 279 17.59 1.12 -13.71
CA VAL A 279 18.93 1.68 -13.46
C VAL A 279 19.34 2.66 -14.56
N CYS A 280 19.13 2.33 -15.83
CA CYS A 280 19.45 3.22 -16.94
C CYS A 280 18.63 4.51 -16.91
N LYS A 281 17.37 4.46 -16.47
CA LYS A 281 16.54 5.65 -16.29
C LYS A 281 17.05 6.48 -15.10
N ALA A 282 17.30 5.85 -13.97
CA ALA A 282 17.83 6.52 -12.78
C ALA A 282 19.22 7.15 -13.02
N MET A 283 20.05 6.57 -13.88
CA MET A 283 21.34 7.15 -14.29
C MET A 283 21.21 8.32 -15.27
N LYS A 284 20.11 8.41 -16.04
CA LYS A 284 19.84 9.55 -16.94
C LYS A 284 19.36 10.78 -16.17
N ASP A 285 18.60 10.56 -15.09
CA ASP A 285 18.01 11.63 -14.29
C ASP A 285 19.01 12.20 -13.24
N ASN A 286 20.11 11.50 -12.95
CA ASN A 286 21.15 11.94 -12.02
C ASN A 286 22.37 12.52 -12.75
N ASP A 287 22.45 13.85 -12.83
CA ASP A 287 23.63 14.57 -13.37
C ASP A 287 24.89 14.46 -12.48
N LYS A 288 24.73 14.03 -11.23
CA LYS A 288 25.84 13.80 -10.29
C LYS A 288 26.07 12.31 -10.08
N LYS A 289 27.09 11.80 -10.78
CA LYS A 289 27.56 10.42 -10.65
C LYS A 289 28.29 10.22 -9.33
N ASP A 290 27.55 9.84 -8.30
CA ASP A 290 28.15 9.28 -7.09
C ASP A 290 28.64 7.86 -7.41
N TYR A 291 29.93 7.60 -7.18
CA TYR A 291 30.54 6.28 -7.37
C TYR A 291 29.81 5.19 -6.58
N ASN A 292 29.30 5.51 -5.39
CA ASN A 292 28.55 4.55 -4.58
C ASN A 292 27.23 4.15 -5.24
N PHE A 293 26.55 5.09 -5.88
CA PHE A 293 25.32 4.82 -6.61
C PHE A 293 25.57 3.91 -7.82
N GLU A 294 26.64 4.15 -8.57
CA GLU A 294 27.03 3.28 -9.69
C GLU A 294 27.31 1.85 -9.23
N TYR A 295 28.02 1.65 -8.11
CA TYR A 295 28.27 0.32 -7.56
C TYR A 295 26.99 -0.41 -7.13
N VAL A 296 26.04 0.31 -6.53
CA VAL A 296 24.74 -0.26 -6.14
C VAL A 296 23.95 -0.68 -7.39
N CYS A 297 23.86 0.19 -8.39
CA CYS A 297 23.22 -0.10 -9.66
C CYS A 297 23.79 -1.36 -10.34
N MET A 298 25.12 -1.48 -10.37
CA MET A 298 25.81 -2.63 -10.94
C MET A 298 25.57 -3.91 -10.14
N SER A 299 25.54 -3.81 -8.81
CA SER A 299 25.27 -4.95 -7.92
C SER A 299 23.84 -5.48 -8.11
N VAL A 300 22.86 -4.58 -8.27
CA VAL A 300 21.46 -4.93 -8.54
C VAL A 300 21.30 -5.65 -9.88
N ILE A 301 21.91 -5.14 -10.95
CA ILE A 301 21.87 -5.80 -12.28
C ILE A 301 22.53 -7.17 -12.24
N LEU A 302 23.68 -7.28 -11.58
CA LEU A 302 24.39 -8.54 -11.44
C LEU A 302 23.56 -9.55 -10.64
N SER A 303 23.00 -9.15 -9.49
CA SER A 303 22.12 -9.99 -8.69
C SER A 303 20.91 -10.46 -9.49
N ALA A 304 20.22 -9.56 -10.20
CA ALA A 304 19.07 -9.89 -11.02
C ALA A 304 19.42 -10.86 -12.15
N SER A 305 20.59 -10.71 -12.78
CA SER A 305 21.08 -11.59 -13.85
C SER A 305 21.45 -12.98 -13.34
N VAL A 306 22.06 -13.05 -12.16
CA VAL A 306 22.42 -14.29 -11.48
C VAL A 306 21.15 -15.04 -11.07
N CYS A 307 20.20 -14.37 -10.43
CA CYS A 307 18.91 -14.96 -10.03
C CYS A 307 18.07 -15.42 -11.24
N ALA A 308 18.09 -14.68 -12.36
CA ALA A 308 17.39 -15.06 -13.58
C ALA A 308 17.96 -16.35 -14.22
N ARG A 309 19.27 -16.61 -14.09
CA ARG A 309 19.92 -17.81 -14.64
C ARG A 309 19.94 -19.00 -13.69
N LEU A 310 20.12 -18.77 -12.39
CA LEU A 310 20.30 -19.83 -11.39
C LEU A 310 19.01 -20.19 -10.64
N GLY A 311 17.96 -19.38 -10.74
CA GLY A 311 16.73 -19.53 -9.97
C GLY A 311 16.88 -19.01 -8.52
N THR A 312 15.87 -19.26 -7.68
CA THR A 312 15.82 -18.84 -6.27
C THR A 312 16.49 -19.82 -5.30
N GLY A 313 16.99 -20.95 -5.80
CA GLY A 313 17.68 -21.94 -4.97
C GLY A 313 19.05 -21.44 -4.51
N ARG A 314 19.29 -21.43 -3.19
CA ARG A 314 20.62 -21.16 -2.64
C ARG A 314 21.55 -22.32 -3.02
N LYS A 315 22.48 -22.07 -3.95
CA LYS A 315 23.66 -22.92 -4.13
C LYS A 315 24.81 -22.31 -3.32
N TYR A 316 25.09 -22.91 -2.19
CA TYR A 316 26.37 -22.68 -1.52
C TYR A 316 27.47 -23.22 -2.44
N LEU A 317 28.59 -22.51 -2.54
CA LEU A 317 29.79 -23.11 -3.13
C LEU A 317 30.12 -24.35 -2.30
N GLU A 318 30.41 -25.47 -2.96
CA GLU A 318 30.90 -26.65 -2.26
C GLU A 318 32.12 -26.22 -1.44
N GLU A 319 32.13 -26.54 -0.14
CA GLU A 319 33.29 -26.29 0.70
C GLU A 319 34.45 -27.10 0.11
N GLU A 320 35.36 -26.42 -0.59
CA GLU A 320 36.64 -27.03 -0.95
C GLU A 320 37.38 -27.28 0.38
N GLU A 321 37.36 -28.52 0.86
CA GLU A 321 38.32 -28.98 1.85
C GLU A 321 39.72 -28.80 1.26
N ASN A 322 40.38 -27.66 1.48
CA ASN A 322 41.85 -27.59 1.51
C ASN A 322 42.42 -26.27 2.04
N ASN A 323 43.14 -26.41 3.17
CA ASN A 323 44.42 -25.81 3.52
C ASN A 323 44.66 -24.30 3.25
N TRP A 324 44.52 -23.55 4.34
CA TRP A 324 44.90 -22.17 4.72
C TRP A 324 46.13 -21.45 4.11
N ARG A 325 46.62 -21.73 2.90
CA ARG A 325 47.69 -20.91 2.29
C ARG A 325 47.45 -20.66 0.80
N ASN A 326 47.18 -19.39 0.51
CA ASN A 326 47.01 -18.75 -0.80
C ASN A 326 45.68 -19.01 -1.51
N ASP A 327 44.65 -18.32 -1.03
CA ASP A 327 43.30 -18.32 -1.59
C ASP A 327 43.27 -17.90 -3.08
N PRO A 328 42.97 -18.83 -4.01
CA PRO A 328 42.84 -18.52 -5.44
C PRO A 328 41.68 -17.60 -5.75
N ALA A 329 40.64 -17.56 -4.89
CA ALA A 329 39.46 -16.72 -5.08
C ALA A 329 39.81 -15.24 -4.93
N LEU A 330 40.68 -14.88 -3.98
CA LEU A 330 41.14 -13.50 -3.79
C LEU A 330 41.94 -13.00 -5.01
N LYS A 331 42.80 -13.85 -5.58
CA LYS A 331 43.53 -13.53 -6.82
C LYS A 331 42.61 -13.45 -8.04
N LYS A 332 41.57 -14.29 -8.11
CA LYS A 332 40.57 -14.26 -9.19
C LYS A 332 39.67 -13.03 -9.10
N PHE A 333 39.29 -12.61 -7.89
CA PHE A 333 38.56 -11.36 -7.65
C PHE A 333 39.40 -10.13 -7.94
N GLN A 334 40.68 -10.11 -7.53
CA GLN A 334 41.62 -9.04 -7.88
C GLN A 334 41.88 -8.98 -9.39
N TYR A 335 41.98 -10.14 -10.06
CA TYR A 335 42.11 -10.22 -11.52
C TYR A 335 40.86 -9.73 -12.25
N LEU A 336 39.65 -10.04 -11.73
CA LEU A 336 38.37 -9.54 -12.23
C LEU A 336 38.15 -8.05 -11.94
N GLN A 337 38.66 -7.51 -10.83
CA GLN A 337 38.68 -6.07 -10.56
C GLN A 337 39.64 -5.32 -11.51
N LEU A 338 40.84 -5.88 -11.75
CA LEU A 338 41.86 -5.25 -12.60
C LEU A 338 41.52 -5.32 -14.10
N LYS A 339 41.00 -6.45 -14.59
CA LYS A 339 40.49 -6.59 -15.98
C LYS A 339 39.05 -6.14 -16.14
N GLY A 340 38.35 -5.87 -15.04
CA GLY A 340 36.99 -5.35 -15.02
C GLY A 340 36.86 -4.12 -15.91
N LYS A 341 37.78 -3.15 -15.83
CA LYS A 341 37.72 -1.95 -16.70
C LYS A 341 37.60 -2.26 -18.21
N HIS A 342 38.24 -3.32 -18.69
CA HIS A 342 38.15 -3.77 -20.10
C HIS A 342 36.93 -4.66 -20.38
N PHE A 343 36.49 -5.46 -19.42
CA PHE A 343 35.26 -6.23 -19.54
C PHE A 343 34.02 -5.32 -19.52
N TRP A 344 34.04 -4.27 -18.68
CA TRP A 344 32.97 -3.30 -18.50
C TRP A 344 32.88 -2.28 -19.64
N SER A 345 34.01 -1.90 -20.27
CA SER A 345 33.97 -1.11 -21.52
C SER A 345 33.29 -1.90 -22.65
N ASN A 346 33.56 -3.21 -22.72
CA ASN A 346 32.94 -4.08 -23.72
C ASN A 346 31.48 -4.40 -23.40
N LEU A 347 31.09 -4.52 -22.13
CA LEU A 347 29.69 -4.73 -21.73
C LEU A 347 28.84 -3.48 -21.99
N TYR A 348 29.37 -2.28 -21.73
CA TYR A 348 28.74 -1.01 -22.10
C TYR A 348 28.55 -0.92 -23.62
N TRP A 349 29.55 -1.33 -24.40
CA TRP A 349 29.48 -1.37 -25.87
C TRP A 349 28.45 -2.39 -26.38
N ILE A 350 28.42 -3.60 -25.80
CA ILE A 350 27.47 -4.66 -26.16
C ILE A 350 26.04 -4.27 -25.78
N LEU A 351 25.82 -3.66 -24.60
CA LEU A 351 24.50 -3.19 -24.20
C LEU A 351 24.07 -1.96 -25.03
N SER A 352 24.99 -1.07 -25.42
CA SER A 352 24.65 0.03 -26.34
C SER A 352 24.34 -0.44 -27.76
N ALA A 353 24.96 -1.54 -28.23
CA ALA A 353 24.74 -2.10 -29.56
C ALA A 353 23.53 -3.05 -29.64
N SER A 354 23.04 -3.57 -28.51
CA SER A 354 21.92 -4.54 -28.46
C SER A 354 20.57 -3.91 -28.10
N ILE A 355 20.56 -2.64 -27.68
CA ILE A 355 19.35 -1.92 -27.22
C ILE A 355 18.80 -0.95 -28.28
N PHE A 356 19.52 -0.74 -29.40
CA PHE A 356 19.02 0.00 -30.57
C PHE A 356 19.18 -0.81 -31.86
N PRO A 357 18.10 -1.43 -32.34
CA PRO A 357 17.65 -1.29 -33.72
C PRO A 357 16.85 0.02 -33.90
#